data_AF-A0A2K3L465-F1
#
_entry.id   AF-A0A2K3L465-F1
#
_cell.length_a   1.000
_cell.length_b   1.000
_cell.length_c   1.000
_cell.angle_alpha   90.00
_cell.angle_beta   90.00
_cell.angle_gamma   90.00
#
_symmetry.space_group_name_H-M   'P 1'
#
loop_
_entity.id
_entity.type
_entity.pdbx_description
1 polymer ?
#
loop_
_entity_poly.entity_id
_entity_poly.type
_entity_poly.pdbx_seq_one_letter_code
_entity_poly.pdbx_strand_id
1 'polypeptide(L)'
;MRLTWVSGDKEPQQVRYGDGKTITSAVTTFSQADMCSESTFYQEISPGGATLNRRYLPVVQILPEDIFRSALPSPAKDFGWHDPGYIHSALMTGLKPSTAYSYRYGSNSVDWSEQIKFSTPPAGGSDELKFISFGDMGKTPLDASEEHYIQPGALSVIKAIANEVSTNNVNSVFHIGDISYATGFLAEWDFFLHLINPVASRVSYMTAIGNHERDYIDSGSVYITPDSGGECGVPYETYFPMPTSAKDKPWYSIEQASVHFTVISTEHDWSINSEQYAWMKKDMASVNRQHTPWLIFMGHRPMYTSNNGFSSKDKNFINAVEPLLLANKARTSNS
;
A
#
# COMPACT_ATOMS: atom_id res chain seq x y z
N MET A 1 1.48 12.37 -9.90
CA MET A 1 1.68 10.92 -10.11
C MET A 1 2.97 10.52 -9.43
N ARG A 2 2.97 9.52 -8.56
CA ARG A 2 4.18 9.01 -7.92
C ARG A 2 4.63 7.74 -8.66
N LEU A 3 5.91 7.65 -8.97
CA LEU A 3 6.55 6.46 -9.53
C LEU A 3 7.41 5.81 -8.45
N THR A 4 7.37 4.48 -8.36
CA THR A 4 8.22 3.69 -7.46
C THR A 4 8.86 2.53 -8.22
N TRP A 5 10.14 2.26 -7.97
CA TRP A 5 10.88 1.12 -8.56
C TRP A 5 11.98 0.63 -7.62
N VAL A 6 12.40 -0.62 -7.81
CA VAL A 6 13.48 -1.25 -7.03
C VAL A 6 14.79 -1.22 -7.83
N SER A 7 15.91 -0.98 -7.16
CA SER A 7 17.26 -1.04 -7.71
C SER A 7 18.25 -1.62 -6.71
N GLY A 8 19.38 -2.12 -7.21
CA GLY A 8 20.52 -2.53 -6.37
C GLY A 8 21.43 -1.38 -5.95
N ASP A 9 21.17 -0.14 -6.40
CA ASP A 9 21.97 1.04 -6.08
C ASP A 9 21.24 1.98 -5.12
N LYS A 10 21.94 2.37 -4.05
CA LYS A 10 21.41 3.25 -3.01
C LYS A 10 21.40 4.72 -3.39
N GLU A 11 22.15 5.09 -4.41
CA GLU A 11 22.27 6.49 -4.80
C GLU A 11 20.98 6.98 -5.47
N PRO A 12 20.55 8.23 -5.21
CA PRO A 12 19.40 8.82 -5.87
C PRO A 12 19.48 8.72 -7.40
N GLN A 13 18.41 8.24 -8.01
CA GLN A 13 18.26 8.10 -9.45
C GLN A 13 17.34 9.20 -10.00
N GLN A 14 17.10 9.21 -11.30
CA GLN A 14 16.34 10.26 -11.96
C GLN A 14 15.14 9.69 -12.72
N VAL A 15 14.01 10.38 -12.68
CA VAL A 15 12.90 10.20 -13.61
C VAL A 15 12.94 11.31 -14.63
N ARG A 16 12.91 10.96 -15.91
CA ARG A 16 12.76 11.90 -17.03
C ARG A 16 11.38 11.73 -17.63
N TYR A 17 10.60 12.81 -17.74
CA TYR A 17 9.23 12.77 -18.25
C TYR A 17 8.82 14.06 -18.96
N GLY A 18 7.70 14.02 -19.71
CA GLY A 18 7.00 15.21 -20.24
C GLY A 18 7.89 16.28 -20.88
N ASP A 19 8.49 15.95 -22.02
CA ASP A 19 9.33 16.83 -22.84
C ASP A 19 10.59 17.39 -22.14
N GLY A 20 11.22 16.57 -21.29
CA GLY A 20 12.55 16.86 -20.73
C GLY A 20 12.58 17.29 -19.26
N LYS A 21 11.44 17.26 -18.56
CA LYS A 21 11.41 17.43 -17.10
C LYS A 21 12.19 16.29 -16.45
N THR A 22 12.94 16.62 -15.41
CA THR A 22 13.74 15.66 -14.65
C THR A 22 13.45 15.83 -13.16
N ILE A 23 13.29 14.72 -12.44
CA ILE A 23 13.08 14.67 -10.99
C ILE A 23 13.99 13.63 -10.38
N THR A 24 14.65 13.99 -9.28
CA THR A 24 15.48 13.06 -8.49
C THR A 24 14.61 12.24 -7.56
N SER A 25 14.86 10.93 -7.48
CA SER A 25 14.15 10.05 -6.55
C SER A 25 14.62 10.24 -5.11
N ALA A 26 13.70 10.06 -4.18
CA ALA A 26 14.04 9.70 -2.82
C ALA A 26 14.29 8.19 -2.76
N VAL A 27 15.22 7.75 -1.89
CA VAL A 27 15.57 6.34 -1.73
C VAL A 27 15.15 5.88 -0.33
N THR A 28 14.50 4.74 -0.28
CA THR A 28 14.05 4.07 0.95
C THR A 28 14.41 2.60 0.88
N THR A 29 14.55 1.96 2.02
CA THR A 29 14.72 0.50 2.17
C THR A 29 14.17 0.10 3.53
N PHE A 30 14.09 -1.20 3.79
CA PHE A 30 13.81 -1.75 5.11
C PHE A 30 14.74 -2.93 5.36
N SER A 31 14.94 -3.23 6.64
CA SER A 31 15.79 -4.29 7.15
C SER A 31 14.96 -5.31 7.93
N GLN A 32 15.59 -6.44 8.23
CA GLN A 32 15.00 -7.50 9.06
C GLN A 32 14.56 -6.98 10.44
N ALA A 33 15.26 -5.95 10.95
CA ALA A 33 14.96 -5.34 12.23
C ALA A 33 13.73 -4.41 12.20
N ASP A 34 13.31 -3.95 11.03
CA ASP A 34 12.14 -3.08 10.88
C ASP A 34 10.83 -3.88 10.98
N MET A 35 10.84 -5.14 10.53
CA MET A 35 9.69 -6.05 10.57
C MET A 35 9.13 -6.13 12.00
N CYS A 36 7.82 -5.98 12.17
CA CYS A 36 7.11 -6.03 13.47
C CYS A 36 7.91 -5.51 14.67
N SER A 37 8.56 -4.36 14.50
CA SER A 37 9.28 -3.69 15.57
C SER A 37 8.35 -2.63 16.16
N GLU A 38 8.33 -2.50 17.49
CA GLU A 38 7.68 -1.35 18.12
C GLU A 38 8.35 -0.09 17.54
N SER A 39 7.59 0.69 16.77
CA SER A 39 8.10 1.85 16.05
C SER A 39 8.59 2.92 17.03
N THR A 40 9.87 2.83 17.41
CA THR A 40 10.66 3.97 17.89
C THR A 40 11.86 4.18 16.97
N PHE A 41 11.58 4.35 15.68
CA PHE A 41 12.61 4.79 14.74
C PHE A 41 12.76 6.30 14.76
N TYR A 42 13.77 6.75 15.50
CA TYR A 42 14.34 8.08 15.37
C TYR A 42 14.92 8.22 13.96
N GLN A 43 14.39 9.18 13.20
CA GLN A 43 15.06 9.68 12.01
C GLN A 43 16.32 10.42 12.47
N GLU A 44 17.51 9.84 12.26
CA GLU A 44 18.77 10.56 12.44
C GLU A 44 18.85 11.70 11.42
N ILE A 45 18.44 12.89 11.84
CA ILE A 45 18.88 14.13 11.24
C ILE A 45 20.18 14.49 11.94
N SER A 46 21.32 14.22 11.31
CA SER A 46 22.60 14.81 11.72
C SER A 46 22.55 16.32 11.55
N PRO A 47 22.82 17.09 12.62
CA PRO A 47 24.00 17.95 12.55
C PRO A 47 24.74 18.11 13.90
N GLY A 48 26.07 18.00 13.83
CA GLY A 48 26.99 18.77 14.69
C GLY A 48 27.25 18.21 16.09
N GLY A 49 28.52 17.87 16.34
CA GLY A 49 28.97 17.17 17.54
C GLY A 49 28.79 17.89 18.89
N ALA A 50 28.72 17.10 19.96
CA ALA A 50 29.48 17.27 21.20
C ALA A 50 29.34 16.07 22.16
N THR A 51 30.49 15.51 22.53
CA THR A 51 30.88 14.84 23.81
C THR A 51 30.05 13.70 24.43
N LEU A 52 30.71 12.54 24.51
CA LEU A 52 30.40 11.34 25.30
C LEU A 52 30.38 11.60 26.81
N ASN A 53 29.41 11.00 27.51
CA ASN A 53 29.56 10.58 28.90
C ASN A 53 28.85 9.22 29.13
N ARG A 54 29.65 8.18 29.40
CA ARG A 54 29.19 6.86 29.87
C ARG A 54 28.65 6.97 31.31
N ARG A 55 27.47 6.44 31.58
CA ARG A 55 27.09 5.90 32.91
C ARG A 55 26.19 4.66 32.78
N TYR A 56 26.29 3.84 33.81
CA TYR A 56 25.97 2.42 33.93
C TYR A 56 24.47 2.09 33.86
N LEU A 57 24.20 0.90 33.30
CA LEU A 57 22.94 0.15 33.37
C LEU A 57 22.61 -0.27 34.82
N PRO A 58 21.33 -0.41 35.19
CA PRO A 58 20.91 -1.41 36.16
C PRO A 58 20.11 -2.55 35.51
N VAL A 59 20.34 -3.71 36.09
CA VAL A 59 19.84 -5.06 35.83
C VAL A 59 18.32 -5.12 35.59
N VAL A 60 17.95 -5.75 34.48
CA VAL A 60 16.58 -6.10 34.09
C VAL A 60 16.04 -7.18 35.02
N GLN A 61 14.97 -6.87 35.75
CA GLN A 61 14.10 -7.88 36.34
C GLN A 61 13.15 -8.33 35.22
N ILE A 62 13.47 -9.47 34.60
CA ILE A 62 12.65 -10.10 33.56
C ILE A 62 11.31 -10.47 34.20
N LEU A 63 10.25 -9.74 33.85
CA LEU A 63 8.89 -10.08 34.21
C LEU A 63 8.37 -11.17 33.23
N PRO A 64 7.39 -12.00 33.63
CA PRO A 64 6.90 -13.12 32.82
C PRO A 64 6.28 -12.75 31.46
N GLU A 65 6.16 -11.47 31.12
CA GLU A 65 5.63 -10.99 29.85
C GLU A 65 6.61 -11.16 28.68
N ASP A 66 7.93 -11.23 28.94
CA ASP A 66 8.94 -11.47 27.89
C ASP A 66 8.87 -12.88 27.28
N ILE A 67 8.22 -13.83 27.97
CA ILE A 67 8.05 -15.21 27.47
C ILE A 67 6.92 -15.29 26.42
N PHE A 68 6.01 -14.31 26.38
CA PHE A 68 4.95 -14.24 25.36
C PHE A 68 5.37 -13.48 24.08
N ARG A 69 6.49 -12.75 24.09
CA ARG A 69 6.93 -11.86 22.98
C ARG A 69 7.33 -12.57 21.67
N SER A 70 7.40 -13.91 21.58
CA SER A 70 7.74 -14.57 20.30
C SER A 70 7.38 -16.06 20.16
N ALA A 71 6.20 -16.50 20.61
CA ALA A 71 5.80 -17.90 20.42
C ALA A 71 5.44 -18.24 18.95
N LEU A 72 5.07 -17.23 18.15
CA LEU A 72 4.82 -17.40 16.72
C LEU A 72 6.11 -17.10 15.93
N PRO A 73 6.64 -18.06 15.16
CA PRO A 73 7.72 -17.78 14.23
C PRO A 73 7.29 -16.69 13.24
N SER A 74 8.19 -15.75 12.96
CA SER A 74 8.02 -14.74 11.92
C SER A 74 8.94 -15.10 10.76
N PRO A 75 8.41 -15.64 9.64
CA PRO A 75 9.18 -15.83 8.42
C PRO A 75 9.87 -14.54 7.97
N ALA A 76 9.18 -13.40 8.07
CA ALA A 76 9.70 -12.08 7.68
C ALA A 76 10.98 -11.70 8.43
N LYS A 77 11.11 -12.13 9.69
CA LYS A 77 12.28 -11.89 10.55
C LYS A 77 13.28 -13.04 10.54
N ASP A 78 13.08 -14.11 9.78
CA ASP A 78 13.93 -15.30 9.84
C ASP A 78 14.12 -15.91 8.45
N PHE A 79 13.66 -17.14 8.22
CA PHE A 79 13.95 -17.90 7.01
C PHE A 79 13.27 -17.36 5.74
N GLY A 80 12.27 -16.48 5.87
CA GLY A 80 11.61 -15.81 4.76
C GLY A 80 12.19 -14.42 4.45
N TRP A 81 13.17 -13.95 5.23
CA TRP A 81 13.84 -12.67 5.00
C TRP A 81 14.55 -12.65 3.63
N HIS A 82 14.34 -11.58 2.89
CA HIS A 82 15.04 -11.23 1.65
C HIS A 82 15.37 -9.74 1.71
N ASP A 83 16.61 -9.38 1.38
CA ASP A 83 17.00 -7.97 1.27
C ASP A 83 16.23 -7.32 0.10
N PRO A 84 15.41 -6.27 0.34
CA PRO A 84 14.57 -5.69 -0.70
C PRO A 84 15.34 -4.77 -1.67
N GLY A 85 16.65 -4.60 -1.47
CA GLY A 85 17.44 -3.60 -2.19
C GLY A 85 17.02 -2.18 -1.83
N TYR A 86 17.00 -1.31 -2.84
CA TYR A 86 16.69 0.11 -2.69
C TYR A 86 15.43 0.48 -3.48
N ILE A 87 14.43 0.96 -2.77
CA ILE A 87 13.17 1.42 -3.33
C ILE A 87 13.28 2.91 -3.60
N HIS A 88 13.21 3.29 -4.86
CA HIS A 88 13.24 4.68 -5.30
C HIS A 88 11.81 5.17 -5.52
N SER A 89 11.51 6.38 -5.05
CA SER A 89 10.22 7.04 -5.28
C SER A 89 10.40 8.46 -5.81
N ALA A 90 9.64 8.85 -6.84
CA ALA A 90 9.67 10.17 -7.43
C ALA A 90 8.26 10.71 -7.71
N LEU A 91 7.99 11.95 -7.28
CA LEU A 91 6.69 12.60 -7.44
C LEU A 91 6.68 13.51 -8.68
N MET A 92 6.10 13.03 -9.79
CA MET A 92 5.87 13.84 -10.99
C MET A 92 4.76 14.87 -10.77
N THR A 93 5.10 16.15 -10.93
CA THR A 93 4.21 17.30 -10.76
C THR A 93 3.97 18.06 -12.07
N GLY A 94 2.93 18.92 -12.08
CA GLY A 94 2.57 19.75 -13.23
C GLY A 94 2.16 18.94 -14.47
N LEU A 95 1.51 17.80 -14.25
CA LEU A 95 0.92 16.97 -15.30
C LEU A 95 -0.50 17.47 -15.59
N LYS A 96 -0.88 17.46 -16.86
CA LYS A 96 -2.26 17.75 -17.27
C LYS A 96 -3.12 16.49 -17.06
N PRO A 97 -4.38 16.61 -16.59
CA PRO A 97 -5.31 15.48 -16.50
C PRO A 97 -5.59 14.85 -17.87
N SER A 98 -6.06 13.59 -17.88
CA SER A 98 -6.43 12.85 -19.09
C SER A 98 -5.41 12.95 -20.24
N THR A 99 -4.11 13.00 -19.91
CA THR A 99 -3.02 13.22 -20.86
C THR A 99 -2.02 12.06 -20.81
N ALA A 100 -1.62 11.59 -21.99
CA ALA A 100 -0.57 10.60 -22.13
C ALA A 100 0.81 11.25 -22.04
N TYR A 101 1.70 10.66 -21.26
CA TYR A 101 3.08 11.05 -21.08
C TYR A 101 3.99 9.85 -21.30
N SER A 102 5.26 10.12 -21.61
CA SER A 102 6.32 9.11 -21.50
C SER A 102 7.24 9.44 -20.33
N TYR A 103 7.77 8.40 -19.71
CA TYR A 103 8.86 8.51 -18.75
C TYR A 103 9.89 7.40 -18.93
N ARG A 104 11.06 7.61 -18.34
CA ARG A 104 12.04 6.56 -18.02
C ARG A 104 12.70 6.91 -16.70
N TYR A 105 13.21 5.92 -16.01
CA TYR A 105 13.91 6.10 -14.73
C TYR A 105 15.29 5.43 -14.79
N GLY A 106 16.20 5.83 -13.90
CA GLY A 106 17.53 5.25 -13.80
C GLY A 106 18.62 6.31 -13.63
N SER A 107 19.85 5.94 -13.95
CA SER A 107 21.00 6.84 -13.90
C SER A 107 22.05 6.43 -14.94
N ASN A 108 23.14 7.18 -15.05
CA ASN A 108 24.27 6.76 -15.88
C ASN A 108 25.15 5.69 -15.18
N SER A 109 24.95 5.44 -13.87
CA SER A 109 25.71 4.42 -13.12
C SER A 109 25.05 3.04 -13.16
N VAL A 110 23.72 2.97 -13.30
CA VAL A 110 22.94 1.71 -13.30
C VAL A 110 22.07 1.53 -14.54
N ASP A 111 22.37 2.27 -15.60
CA ASP A 111 21.58 2.37 -16.83
C ASP A 111 20.17 2.95 -16.64
N TRP A 112 19.53 3.22 -17.79
CA TRP A 112 18.18 3.77 -17.86
C TRP A 112 17.20 2.68 -18.25
N SER A 113 16.01 2.70 -17.64
CA SER A 113 14.87 1.90 -18.08
C SER A 113 14.51 2.18 -19.54
N GLU A 114 13.76 1.25 -20.13
CA GLU A 114 13.03 1.54 -21.37
C GLU A 114 12.07 2.73 -21.17
N GLN A 115 11.68 3.34 -22.28
CA GLN A 115 10.70 4.42 -22.26
C GLN A 115 9.29 3.84 -22.12
N ILE A 116 8.61 4.22 -21.04
CA ILE A 116 7.28 3.74 -20.68
C ILE A 116 6.25 4.84 -20.95
N LYS A 117 5.09 4.48 -21.49
CA LYS A 117 3.95 5.39 -21.69
C LYS A 117 2.90 5.16 -20.61
N PHE A 118 2.44 6.26 -20.01
CA PHE A 118 1.34 6.25 -19.04
C PHE A 118 0.33 7.35 -19.33
N SER A 119 -0.86 7.22 -18.78
CA SER A 119 -1.91 8.23 -18.85
C SER A 119 -2.27 8.70 -17.44
N THR A 120 -2.39 10.01 -17.25
CA THR A 120 -2.93 10.57 -15.99
C THR A 120 -4.44 10.32 -15.90
N PRO A 121 -5.00 10.10 -14.70
CA PRO A 121 -6.45 10.04 -14.54
C PRO A 121 -7.12 11.38 -14.89
N PRO A 122 -8.43 11.40 -15.12
CA PRO A 122 -9.21 12.63 -15.22
C PRO A 122 -9.13 13.45 -13.94
N ALA A 123 -9.26 14.77 -14.05
CA ALA A 123 -9.28 15.65 -12.89
C ALA A 123 -10.54 15.42 -12.04
N GLY A 124 -10.45 15.71 -10.74
CA GLY A 124 -11.63 15.82 -9.89
C GLY A 124 -12.69 16.73 -10.52
N GLY A 125 -13.94 16.27 -10.46
CA GLY A 125 -15.13 16.91 -11.01
C GLY A 125 -15.32 16.87 -12.52
N SER A 126 -14.57 16.05 -13.27
CA SER A 126 -14.88 15.76 -14.68
C SER A 126 -15.87 14.60 -14.84
N ASP A 127 -16.42 14.39 -16.04
CA ASP A 127 -17.63 13.55 -16.20
C ASP A 127 -17.40 12.03 -16.17
N GLU A 128 -16.39 11.49 -16.89
CA GLU A 128 -16.23 10.03 -17.06
C GLU A 128 -15.00 9.49 -16.30
N LEU A 129 -15.22 8.40 -15.53
CA LEU A 129 -14.16 7.57 -14.95
C LEU A 129 -14.42 6.10 -15.30
N LYS A 130 -13.42 5.44 -15.84
CA LYS A 130 -13.37 3.97 -15.95
C LYS A 130 -12.28 3.48 -15.02
N PHE A 131 -12.66 2.76 -13.96
CA PHE A 131 -11.71 2.19 -13.02
C PHE A 131 -12.05 0.71 -12.79
N ILE A 132 -11.02 -0.05 -12.43
CA ILE A 132 -11.16 -1.44 -12.00
C ILE A 132 -10.86 -1.49 -10.51
N SER A 133 -11.66 -2.24 -9.75
CA SER A 133 -11.46 -2.48 -8.32
C SER A 133 -11.51 -3.98 -8.04
N PHE A 134 -10.56 -4.49 -7.27
CA PHE A 134 -10.48 -5.89 -6.83
C PHE A 134 -9.62 -6.00 -5.57
N GLY A 135 -9.79 -7.06 -4.79
CA GLY A 135 -8.90 -7.44 -3.69
C GLY A 135 -8.30 -8.82 -3.96
N ASP A 136 -7.39 -9.25 -3.08
CA ASP A 136 -7.07 -10.67 -2.91
C ASP A 136 -6.46 -11.33 -4.17
N MET A 137 -5.79 -10.54 -5.02
CA MET A 137 -5.26 -11.08 -6.29
C MET A 137 -4.07 -11.99 -6.03
N GLY A 138 -3.15 -11.55 -5.17
CA GLY A 138 -1.91 -12.25 -4.91
C GLY A 138 -1.04 -12.45 -6.15
N LYS A 139 -0.23 -13.51 -6.11
CA LYS A 139 0.65 -13.95 -7.20
C LYS A 139 0.53 -15.45 -7.47
N THR A 140 1.01 -15.84 -8.65
CA THR A 140 1.13 -17.24 -9.04
C THR A 140 2.26 -17.39 -10.04
N PRO A 141 3.08 -18.46 -9.95
CA PRO A 141 4.20 -18.68 -10.87
C PRO A 141 3.74 -18.78 -12.33
N LEU A 142 4.64 -18.44 -13.25
CA LEU A 142 4.41 -18.51 -14.70
C LEU A 142 4.67 -19.89 -15.30
N ASP A 143 5.27 -20.78 -14.51
CA ASP A 143 5.65 -22.14 -14.87
C ASP A 143 5.20 -23.13 -13.77
N ALA A 144 5.76 -24.35 -13.77
CA ALA A 144 5.41 -25.41 -12.84
C ALA A 144 6.10 -25.30 -11.47
N SER A 145 6.63 -24.13 -11.11
CA SER A 145 7.24 -23.89 -9.80
C SER A 145 6.20 -23.95 -8.68
N GLU A 146 6.65 -24.37 -7.49
CA GLU A 146 5.85 -24.39 -6.26
C GLU A 146 6.38 -23.32 -5.30
N GLU A 147 5.47 -22.61 -4.61
CA GLU A 147 5.78 -21.44 -3.78
C GLU A 147 4.91 -21.43 -2.51
N HIS A 148 5.21 -20.57 -1.52
CA HIS A 148 4.59 -20.61 -0.19
C HIS A 148 3.06 -20.40 -0.23
N TYR A 149 2.59 -19.52 -1.10
CA TYR A 149 1.18 -19.22 -1.27
C TYR A 149 0.90 -18.94 -2.76
N ILE A 150 0.07 -19.77 -3.42
CA ILE A 150 -0.26 -19.65 -4.85
C ILE A 150 -1.73 -19.27 -5.03
N GLN A 151 -1.98 -18.16 -5.75
CA GLN A 151 -3.32 -17.67 -6.07
C GLN A 151 -3.58 -17.90 -7.56
N PRO A 152 -4.16 -19.05 -7.96
CA PRO A 152 -4.23 -19.44 -9.37
C PRO A 152 -5.02 -18.45 -10.24
N GLY A 153 -5.90 -17.65 -9.62
CA GLY A 153 -6.64 -16.58 -10.29
C GLY A 153 -5.79 -15.37 -10.70
N ALA A 154 -4.64 -15.13 -10.05
CA ALA A 154 -3.85 -13.91 -10.19
C ALA A 154 -3.47 -13.62 -11.65
N LEU A 155 -3.01 -14.65 -12.38
CA LEU A 155 -2.62 -14.49 -13.78
C LEU A 155 -3.79 -14.10 -14.69
N SER A 156 -4.97 -14.65 -14.45
CA SER A 156 -6.14 -14.34 -15.27
C SER A 156 -6.61 -12.91 -15.02
N VAL A 157 -6.62 -12.49 -13.75
CA VAL A 157 -6.99 -11.12 -13.34
C VAL A 157 -6.02 -10.10 -13.95
N ILE A 158 -4.72 -10.27 -13.73
CA ILE A 158 -3.74 -9.28 -14.19
C ILE A 158 -3.66 -9.21 -15.72
N LYS A 159 -3.84 -10.34 -16.43
CA LYS A 159 -3.92 -10.35 -17.91
C LYS A 159 -5.15 -9.60 -18.42
N ALA A 160 -6.31 -9.79 -17.80
CA ALA A 160 -7.53 -9.07 -18.16
C ALA A 160 -7.36 -7.55 -17.96
N ILE A 161 -6.78 -7.14 -16.83
CA ILE A 161 -6.52 -5.72 -16.53
C ILE A 161 -5.48 -5.16 -17.52
N ALA A 162 -4.41 -5.88 -17.80
CA ALA A 162 -3.39 -5.46 -18.76
C ALA A 162 -3.98 -5.25 -20.17
N ASN A 163 -4.96 -6.07 -20.57
CA ASN A 163 -5.69 -5.87 -21.82
C ASN A 163 -6.50 -4.56 -21.83
N GLU A 164 -7.25 -4.26 -20.76
CA GLU A 164 -7.99 -2.98 -20.63
C GLU A 164 -7.05 -1.77 -20.59
N VAL A 165 -5.89 -1.88 -19.92
CA VAL A 165 -4.86 -0.84 -19.90
C VAL A 165 -4.24 -0.66 -21.30
N SER A 166 -3.98 -1.75 -22.03
CA SER A 166 -3.39 -1.70 -23.36
C SER A 166 -4.25 -0.98 -24.39
N THR A 167 -5.57 -1.02 -24.22
CA THR A 167 -6.57 -0.40 -25.09
C THR A 167 -7.01 0.99 -24.60
N ASN A 168 -6.41 1.51 -23.53
CA ASN A 168 -6.79 2.77 -22.86
C ASN A 168 -8.25 2.80 -22.38
N ASN A 169 -8.82 1.64 -22.03
CA ASN A 169 -10.20 1.52 -21.54
C ASN A 169 -10.33 1.77 -20.03
N VAL A 170 -9.22 1.83 -19.30
CA VAL A 170 -9.20 2.05 -17.85
C VAL A 170 -8.26 3.22 -17.52
N ASN A 171 -8.70 4.07 -16.59
CA ASN A 171 -7.94 5.22 -16.11
C ASN A 171 -7.11 4.89 -14.86
N SER A 172 -7.66 4.04 -13.99
CA SER A 172 -7.08 3.69 -12.69
C SER A 172 -7.47 2.29 -12.24
N VAL A 173 -6.62 1.71 -11.40
CA VAL A 173 -6.83 0.44 -10.72
C VAL A 173 -6.81 0.67 -9.22
N PHE A 174 -7.73 0.04 -8.49
CA PHE A 174 -7.78 -0.02 -7.03
C PHE A 174 -7.65 -1.48 -6.58
N HIS A 175 -6.53 -1.82 -5.94
CA HIS A 175 -6.27 -3.13 -5.34
C HIS A 175 -6.51 -3.05 -3.83
N ILE A 176 -7.68 -3.47 -3.37
CA ILE A 176 -8.22 -3.19 -2.03
C ILE A 176 -7.79 -4.23 -0.98
N GLY A 177 -6.47 -4.41 -0.83
CA GLY A 177 -5.86 -5.27 0.21
C GLY A 177 -5.60 -6.71 -0.24
N ASP A 178 -4.79 -7.39 0.55
CA ASP A 178 -4.26 -8.74 0.29
C ASP A 178 -3.55 -8.79 -1.06
N ILE A 179 -2.41 -8.09 -1.07
CA ILE A 179 -1.73 -7.65 -2.28
C ILE A 179 -0.97 -8.80 -2.93
N SER A 180 0.07 -9.28 -2.26
CA SER A 180 0.98 -10.30 -2.80
C SER A 180 0.80 -11.67 -2.14
N TYR A 181 0.26 -11.69 -0.91
CA TYR A 181 0.38 -12.83 -0.01
C TYR A 181 1.81 -13.35 0.16
N ALA A 182 2.79 -12.45 0.16
CA ALA A 182 4.17 -12.80 0.52
C ALA A 182 4.25 -13.37 1.95
N THR A 183 3.45 -12.81 2.87
CA THR A 183 3.26 -13.31 4.25
C THR A 183 4.57 -13.70 4.93
N GLY A 184 5.57 -12.82 4.83
CA GLY A 184 6.89 -12.98 5.40
C GLY A 184 7.92 -13.71 4.54
N PHE A 185 7.58 -14.14 3.33
CA PHE A 185 8.52 -14.64 2.31
C PHE A 185 8.83 -13.50 1.33
N LEU A 186 9.76 -12.63 1.70
CA LEU A 186 9.87 -11.29 1.11
C LEU A 186 10.26 -11.27 -0.38
N ALA A 187 10.90 -12.31 -0.89
CA ALA A 187 11.19 -12.45 -2.32
C ALA A 187 9.90 -12.49 -3.17
N GLU A 188 8.75 -12.87 -2.59
CA GLU A 188 7.47 -12.91 -3.29
C GLU A 188 6.91 -11.51 -3.59
N TRP A 189 7.35 -10.48 -2.86
CA TRP A 189 7.04 -9.09 -3.22
C TRP A 189 7.64 -8.70 -4.56
N ASP A 190 8.89 -9.08 -4.84
CA ASP A 190 9.55 -8.78 -6.12
C ASP A 190 8.85 -9.48 -7.28
N PHE A 191 8.42 -10.73 -7.06
CA PHE A 191 7.64 -11.47 -8.04
C PHE A 191 6.30 -10.78 -8.31
N PHE A 192 5.57 -10.37 -7.27
CA PHE A 192 4.32 -9.63 -7.41
C PHE A 192 4.52 -8.29 -8.15
N LEU A 193 5.54 -7.51 -7.80
CA LEU A 193 5.86 -6.24 -8.44
C LEU A 193 6.17 -6.43 -9.94
N HIS A 194 6.87 -7.51 -10.30
CA HIS A 194 7.09 -7.87 -11.69
C HIS A 194 5.78 -8.24 -12.40
N LEU A 195 4.92 -9.03 -11.74
CA LEU A 195 3.65 -9.48 -12.28
C LEU A 195 2.72 -8.31 -12.63
N ILE A 196 2.66 -7.27 -11.79
CA ILE A 196 1.78 -6.11 -12.01
C ILE A 196 2.39 -5.03 -12.91
N ASN A 197 3.69 -5.08 -13.22
CA ASN A 197 4.39 -4.05 -13.98
C ASN A 197 3.70 -3.66 -15.31
N PRO A 198 3.13 -4.58 -16.12
CA PRO A 198 2.40 -4.21 -17.35
C PRO A 198 1.18 -3.30 -17.13
N VAL A 199 0.66 -3.23 -15.89
CA VAL A 199 -0.46 -2.41 -15.47
C VAL A 199 0.03 -1.18 -14.69
N ALA A 200 0.73 -1.40 -13.58
CA ALA A 200 1.08 -0.36 -12.62
C ALA A 200 2.08 0.69 -13.17
N SER A 201 2.85 0.33 -14.21
CA SER A 201 3.74 1.28 -14.88
C SER A 201 3.01 2.26 -15.84
N ARG A 202 1.72 2.02 -16.14
CA ARG A 202 0.97 2.70 -17.22
C ARG A 202 -0.27 3.46 -16.75
N VAL A 203 -0.86 3.08 -15.62
CA VAL A 203 -2.03 3.73 -15.01
C VAL A 203 -1.84 3.85 -13.50
N SER A 204 -2.66 4.68 -12.85
CA SER A 204 -2.63 4.77 -11.38
C SER A 204 -3.03 3.43 -10.76
N TYR A 205 -2.16 2.82 -9.95
CA TYR A 205 -2.41 1.58 -9.21
C TYR A 205 -2.48 1.92 -7.72
N MET A 206 -3.71 2.18 -7.24
CA MET A 206 -4.01 2.58 -5.87
C MET A 206 -4.23 1.33 -5.03
N THR A 207 -3.74 1.30 -3.79
CA THR A 207 -3.88 0.14 -2.91
C THR A 207 -4.55 0.49 -1.58
N ALA A 208 -5.28 -0.45 -1.01
CA ALA A 208 -5.59 -0.47 0.43
C ALA A 208 -4.73 -1.55 1.09
N ILE A 209 -4.53 -1.46 2.41
CA ILE A 209 -3.80 -2.49 3.18
C ILE A 209 -4.79 -3.57 3.65
N GLY A 210 -4.42 -4.84 3.51
CA GLY A 210 -5.18 -5.99 4.02
C GLY A 210 -4.52 -6.67 5.21
N ASN A 211 -5.12 -7.76 5.68
CA ASN A 211 -4.61 -8.51 6.83
C ASN A 211 -3.31 -9.25 6.51
N HIS A 212 -3.14 -9.74 5.28
CA HIS A 212 -1.88 -10.37 4.86
C HIS A 212 -0.72 -9.37 4.71
N GLU A 213 -0.99 -8.06 4.75
CA GLU A 213 0.06 -7.06 4.89
C GLU A 213 0.31 -6.67 6.35
N ARG A 214 -0.72 -6.66 7.21
CA ARG A 214 -0.67 -5.93 8.51
C ARG A 214 -0.76 -6.78 9.78
N ASP A 215 -1.50 -7.89 9.75
CA ASP A 215 -1.88 -8.58 10.98
C ASP A 215 -0.74 -9.44 11.52
N TYR A 216 -0.36 -9.17 12.77
CA TYR A 216 0.61 -9.93 13.54
C TYR A 216 0.52 -9.53 15.02
N ILE A 217 1.14 -10.31 15.90
CA ILE A 217 1.31 -9.91 17.30
C ILE A 217 2.17 -8.64 17.39
N ASP A 218 1.81 -7.74 18.31
CA ASP A 218 2.49 -6.45 18.57
C ASP A 218 2.58 -5.52 17.35
N SER A 219 1.79 -5.78 16.32
CA SER A 219 1.75 -4.93 15.14
C SER A 219 0.96 -3.65 15.43
N GLY A 220 0.03 -3.65 16.39
CA GLY A 220 -0.96 -2.58 16.56
C GLY A 220 -2.23 -2.74 15.68
N SER A 221 -2.37 -3.88 15.00
CA SER A 221 -3.61 -4.23 14.29
C SER A 221 -4.78 -4.44 15.25
N VAL A 222 -5.99 -4.13 14.80
CA VAL A 222 -7.24 -4.47 15.49
C VAL A 222 -7.46 -5.99 15.50
N TYR A 223 -6.99 -6.68 14.47
CA TYR A 223 -7.09 -8.12 14.33
C TYR A 223 -5.72 -8.75 14.61
N ILE A 224 -5.64 -9.52 15.67
CA ILE A 224 -4.39 -10.19 16.08
C ILE A 224 -4.39 -11.61 15.50
N THR A 225 -4.03 -11.70 14.22
CA THR A 225 -3.78 -12.97 13.50
C THR A 225 -2.34 -13.00 12.99
N PRO A 226 -1.77 -14.16 12.66
CA PRO A 226 -0.42 -14.24 12.10
C PRO A 226 -0.37 -13.97 10.58
N ASP A 227 -1.43 -13.40 9.98
CA ASP A 227 -1.67 -13.45 8.53
C ASP A 227 -0.56 -12.78 7.69
N SER A 228 0.11 -11.76 8.24
CA SER A 228 1.21 -11.09 7.54
C SER A 228 2.56 -11.85 7.62
N GLY A 229 2.66 -12.94 8.37
CA GLY A 229 3.93 -13.64 8.59
C GLY A 229 5.01 -12.78 9.27
N GLY A 230 4.57 -11.72 9.94
CA GLY A 230 5.43 -10.79 10.65
C GLY A 230 5.98 -9.65 9.81
N GLU A 231 5.32 -9.31 8.69
CA GLU A 231 5.64 -8.12 7.91
C GLU A 231 5.16 -6.82 8.60
N CYS A 232 4.02 -6.86 9.30
CA CYS A 232 3.46 -5.71 10.03
C CYS A 232 3.35 -4.41 9.20
N GLY A 233 3.02 -4.51 7.92
CA GLY A 233 2.81 -3.40 7.01
C GLY A 233 4.09 -2.77 6.44
N VAL A 234 5.27 -3.19 6.89
CA VAL A 234 6.55 -2.56 6.49
C VAL A 234 6.80 -2.67 4.97
N PRO A 235 6.67 -3.85 4.34
CA PRO A 235 6.82 -3.96 2.88
C PRO A 235 5.73 -3.17 2.13
N TYR A 236 4.46 -3.28 2.56
CA TYR A 236 3.34 -2.57 1.94
C TYR A 236 3.59 -1.06 1.86
N GLU A 237 3.91 -0.41 2.98
CA GLU A 237 4.10 1.05 3.02
C GLU A 237 5.33 1.50 2.23
N THR A 238 6.33 0.63 2.10
CA THR A 238 7.56 0.95 1.37
C THR A 238 7.37 0.81 -0.14
N TYR A 239 6.77 -0.29 -0.60
CA TYR A 239 6.55 -0.54 -2.02
C TYR A 239 5.38 0.28 -2.59
N PHE A 240 4.35 0.56 -1.79
CA PHE A 240 3.15 1.30 -2.17
C PHE A 240 2.98 2.59 -1.36
N PRO A 241 3.80 3.63 -1.63
CA PRO A 241 3.71 4.93 -0.96
C PRO A 241 2.47 5.72 -1.44
N MET A 242 1.31 5.31 -0.96
CA MET A 242 0.01 5.97 -1.17
C MET A 242 0.04 7.41 -0.63
N PRO A 243 -0.91 8.29 -1.02
CA PRO A 243 -0.97 9.67 -0.54
C PRO A 243 -1.51 9.76 0.90
N THR A 244 -0.88 9.03 1.81
CA THR A 244 -1.21 8.95 3.23
C THR A 244 -0.64 10.16 3.99
N SER A 245 -1.23 10.45 5.15
CA SER A 245 -0.84 11.60 5.96
C SER A 245 0.47 11.41 6.73
N ALA A 246 0.77 10.15 7.09
CA ALA A 246 1.98 9.75 7.79
C ALA A 246 2.23 8.24 7.59
N LYS A 247 3.39 7.78 8.07
CA LYS A 247 3.72 6.35 8.21
C LYS A 247 2.76 5.68 9.21
N ASP A 248 2.42 4.42 8.99
CA ASP A 248 1.44 3.63 9.78
C ASP A 248 0.07 4.32 9.90
N LYS A 249 -0.29 5.10 8.87
CA LYS A 249 -1.62 5.70 8.68
C LYS A 249 -2.12 5.43 7.26
N PRO A 250 -2.31 4.17 6.86
CA PRO A 250 -2.58 3.76 5.48
C PRO A 250 -4.03 4.03 5.01
N TRP A 251 -4.57 5.19 5.38
CA TRP A 251 -5.85 5.71 4.93
C TRP A 251 -5.66 7.05 4.21
N TYR A 252 -6.39 7.23 3.11
CA TYR A 252 -6.25 8.40 2.25
C TYR A 252 -7.51 8.59 1.40
N SER A 253 -7.62 9.77 0.81
CA SER A 253 -8.65 10.06 -0.19
C SER A 253 -8.06 10.60 -1.47
N ILE A 254 -8.78 10.39 -2.57
CA ILE A 254 -8.40 10.89 -3.89
C ILE A 254 -9.65 11.15 -4.71
N GLU A 255 -9.64 12.25 -5.47
CA GLU A 255 -10.68 12.55 -6.45
C GLU A 255 -10.19 12.19 -7.86
N GLN A 256 -11.02 11.47 -8.61
CA GLN A 256 -10.81 11.19 -10.02
C GLN A 256 -12.15 11.31 -10.76
N ALA A 257 -12.21 12.19 -11.76
CA ALA A 257 -13.47 12.57 -12.39
C ALA A 257 -14.54 12.92 -11.33
N SER A 258 -15.77 12.45 -11.51
CA SER A 258 -16.92 12.71 -10.66
C SER A 258 -16.94 11.90 -9.35
N VAL A 259 -15.82 11.26 -8.99
CA VAL A 259 -15.73 10.33 -7.86
C VAL A 259 -14.71 10.80 -6.83
N HIS A 260 -15.14 10.87 -5.56
CA HIS A 260 -14.29 10.93 -4.38
C HIS A 260 -14.15 9.53 -3.81
N PHE A 261 -12.92 9.03 -3.72
CA PHE A 261 -12.61 7.76 -3.07
C PHE A 261 -12.12 8.02 -1.65
N THR A 262 -12.74 7.36 -0.67
CA THR A 262 -12.25 7.28 0.71
C THR A 262 -11.74 5.86 0.93
N VAL A 263 -10.42 5.71 1.04
CA VAL A 263 -9.74 4.42 1.24
C VAL A 263 -9.29 4.33 2.69
N ILE A 264 -9.69 3.28 3.39
CA ILE A 264 -9.36 3.04 4.78
C ILE A 264 -8.49 1.80 4.94
N SER A 265 -7.87 1.67 6.12
CA SER A 265 -7.38 0.39 6.60
C SER A 265 -8.40 -0.26 7.51
N THR A 266 -8.80 -1.48 7.16
CA THR A 266 -9.62 -2.31 8.05
C THR A 266 -8.82 -2.89 9.21
N GLU A 267 -7.49 -2.89 9.12
CA GLU A 267 -6.59 -3.49 10.12
C GLU A 267 -6.18 -2.49 11.21
N HIS A 268 -6.40 -1.19 11.02
CA HIS A 268 -6.14 -0.17 12.05
C HIS A 268 -7.44 0.21 12.77
N ASP A 269 -7.32 0.78 13.98
CA ASP A 269 -8.47 1.14 14.80
C ASP A 269 -9.46 2.04 14.03
N TRP A 270 -10.65 1.51 13.78
CA TRP A 270 -11.76 2.19 13.10
C TRP A 270 -12.85 2.66 14.07
N SER A 271 -12.64 2.51 15.40
CA SER A 271 -13.63 2.85 16.41
C SER A 271 -13.98 4.34 16.42
N ILE A 272 -15.15 4.71 16.95
CA ILE A 272 -15.67 6.09 16.87
C ILE A 272 -14.73 7.19 17.42
N ASN A 273 -13.79 6.82 18.29
CA ASN A 273 -12.81 7.72 18.90
C ASN A 273 -11.40 7.60 18.28
N SER A 274 -11.22 6.74 17.28
CA SER A 274 -9.93 6.51 16.66
C SER A 274 -9.52 7.67 15.76
N GLU A 275 -8.21 7.75 15.48
CA GLU A 275 -7.69 8.73 14.54
C GLU A 275 -8.27 8.53 13.13
N GLN A 276 -8.31 7.29 12.66
CA GLN A 276 -8.86 6.95 11.35
C GLN A 276 -10.34 7.33 11.24
N TYR A 277 -11.15 7.11 12.27
CA TYR A 277 -12.56 7.50 12.26
C TYR A 277 -12.73 9.02 12.23
N ALA A 278 -11.94 9.75 13.02
CA ALA A 278 -11.94 11.21 13.00
C ALA A 278 -11.52 11.75 11.62
N TRP A 279 -10.52 11.14 10.99
CA TRP A 279 -10.09 11.45 9.63
C TRP A 279 -11.22 11.16 8.62
N MET A 280 -11.83 9.97 8.63
CA MET A 280 -12.94 9.59 7.75
C MET A 280 -14.10 10.59 7.85
N LYS A 281 -14.48 10.96 9.07
CA LYS A 281 -15.55 11.93 9.32
C LYS A 281 -15.24 13.29 8.72
N LYS A 282 -13.99 13.75 8.83
CA LYS A 282 -13.54 15.01 8.24
C LYS A 282 -13.49 14.93 6.72
N ASP A 283 -12.96 13.84 6.17
CA ASP A 283 -12.86 13.59 4.73
C ASP A 283 -14.24 13.63 4.07
N MET A 284 -15.17 12.79 4.55
CA MET A 284 -16.52 12.70 3.98
C MET A 284 -17.33 14.00 4.11
N ALA A 285 -17.14 14.74 5.21
CA ALA A 285 -17.78 16.05 5.40
C ALA A 285 -17.22 17.13 4.44
N SER A 286 -16.02 16.94 3.89
CA SER A 286 -15.39 17.88 2.97
C SER A 286 -15.81 17.70 1.51
N VAL A 287 -16.48 16.59 1.19
CA VAL A 287 -16.85 16.23 -0.19
C VAL A 287 -17.89 17.20 -0.76
N ASN A 288 -17.50 17.95 -1.79
CA ASN A 288 -18.43 18.76 -2.56
C ASN A 288 -19.19 17.88 -3.56
N ARG A 289 -20.42 17.48 -3.21
CA ARG A 289 -21.25 16.59 -4.05
C ARG A 289 -21.73 17.19 -5.37
N GLN A 290 -21.54 18.51 -5.60
CA GLN A 290 -21.73 19.10 -6.92
C GLN A 290 -20.50 18.91 -7.81
N HIS A 291 -19.32 18.75 -7.21
CA HIS A 291 -18.06 18.48 -7.89
C HIS A 291 -17.86 16.97 -8.08
N THR A 292 -17.90 16.20 -6.98
CA THR A 292 -17.76 14.75 -6.94
C THR A 292 -19.06 14.12 -6.41
N PRO A 293 -20.09 13.93 -7.25
CA PRO A 293 -21.38 13.39 -6.82
C PRO A 293 -21.28 11.96 -6.26
N TRP A 294 -20.28 11.20 -6.69
CA TRP A 294 -20.01 9.85 -6.20
C TRP A 294 -19.00 9.88 -5.06
N LEU A 295 -19.39 9.32 -3.92
CA LEU A 295 -18.50 9.03 -2.79
C LEU A 295 -18.39 7.50 -2.68
N ILE A 296 -17.21 6.95 -2.93
CA ILE A 296 -16.94 5.51 -2.85
C ILE A 296 -16.05 5.24 -1.65
N PHE A 297 -16.53 4.39 -0.75
CA PHE A 297 -15.80 3.88 0.41
C PHE A 297 -15.16 2.54 0.06
N MET A 298 -13.86 2.43 0.34
CA MET A 298 -13.03 1.26 0.05
C MET A 298 -12.23 0.85 1.28
N GLY A 299 -12.14 -0.45 1.51
CA GLY A 299 -11.34 -1.10 2.53
C GLY A 299 -11.25 -2.59 2.22
N HIS A 300 -10.42 -3.32 2.94
CA HIS A 300 -10.18 -4.73 2.64
C HIS A 300 -11.24 -5.65 3.24
N ARG A 301 -11.37 -5.70 4.57
CA ARG A 301 -12.34 -6.59 5.23
C ARG A 301 -13.79 -6.18 4.93
N PRO A 302 -14.66 -7.12 4.54
CA PRO A 302 -16.01 -6.80 4.09
C PRO A 302 -16.93 -6.41 5.27
N MET A 303 -17.70 -5.34 5.10
CA MET A 303 -18.81 -5.01 6.02
C MET A 303 -19.99 -5.98 5.84
N TYR A 304 -20.26 -6.42 4.61
CA TYR A 304 -21.33 -7.36 4.32
C TYR A 304 -20.85 -8.42 3.32
N THR A 305 -21.01 -9.69 3.70
CA THR A 305 -20.85 -10.85 2.82
C THR A 305 -22.13 -11.69 2.77
N SER A 306 -22.37 -12.33 1.62
CA SER A 306 -23.42 -13.35 1.44
C SER A 306 -22.96 -14.75 1.83
N ASN A 307 -21.68 -14.94 2.13
CA ASN A 307 -21.12 -16.19 2.61
C ASN A 307 -21.33 -16.34 4.13
N ASN A 308 -21.67 -17.54 4.57
CA ASN A 308 -21.84 -17.90 5.99
C ASN A 308 -20.57 -18.53 6.60
N GLY A 309 -19.45 -18.55 5.85
CA GLY A 309 -18.17 -19.13 6.25
C GLY A 309 -17.28 -18.23 7.13
N PHE A 310 -15.98 -18.55 7.19
CA PHE A 310 -14.95 -17.91 8.04
C PHE A 310 -14.71 -16.41 7.78
N SER A 311 -15.25 -15.84 6.69
CA SER A 311 -15.26 -14.40 6.43
C SER A 311 -16.34 -13.71 7.28
N SER A 312 -16.12 -13.70 8.60
CA SER A 312 -17.09 -13.16 9.54
C SER A 312 -17.21 -11.65 9.40
N LYS A 313 -18.44 -11.19 9.17
CA LYS A 313 -18.85 -9.79 9.36
C LYS A 313 -18.41 -9.34 10.76
N ASP A 314 -17.47 -8.40 10.85
CA ASP A 314 -17.18 -7.76 12.12
C ASP A 314 -18.31 -6.77 12.45
N LYS A 315 -19.20 -7.19 13.36
CA LYS A 315 -20.33 -6.37 13.80
C LYS A 315 -19.88 -5.07 14.46
N ASN A 316 -18.73 -5.05 15.13
CA ASN A 316 -18.23 -3.83 15.75
C ASN A 316 -17.77 -2.83 14.70
N PHE A 317 -17.09 -3.31 13.66
CA PHE A 317 -16.71 -2.49 12.51
C PHE A 317 -17.96 -1.90 11.83
N ILE A 318 -18.98 -2.72 11.56
CA ILE A 318 -20.27 -2.26 10.99
C ILE A 318 -20.91 -1.20 11.90
N ASN A 319 -21.09 -1.51 13.19
CA ASN A 319 -21.75 -0.62 14.14
C ASN A 319 -21.03 0.73 14.29
N ALA A 320 -19.70 0.75 14.18
CA ALA A 320 -18.93 1.98 14.25
C ALA A 320 -19.04 2.80 12.95
N VAL A 321 -18.83 2.16 11.79
CA VAL A 321 -18.59 2.84 10.52
C VAL A 321 -19.85 3.06 9.68
N GLU A 322 -20.80 2.11 9.67
CA GLU A 322 -22.04 2.21 8.87
C GLU A 322 -22.82 3.51 9.15
N PRO A 323 -23.01 3.97 10.41
CA PRO A 323 -23.73 5.22 10.67
C PRO A 323 -23.09 6.43 9.98
N LEU A 324 -21.76 6.47 9.89
CA LEU A 324 -21.04 7.56 9.21
C LEU A 324 -21.23 7.49 7.69
N LEU A 325 -21.20 6.28 7.10
CA LEU A 325 -21.43 6.07 5.67
C LEU A 325 -22.85 6.49 5.25
N LEU A 326 -23.85 6.09 6.04
CA LEU A 326 -25.25 6.43 5.80
C LEU A 326 -25.49 7.95 5.91
N ALA A 327 -24.91 8.61 6.92
CA ALA A 327 -25.01 10.06 7.09
C ALA A 327 -24.45 10.84 5.88
N ASN A 328 -23.45 10.29 5.20
CA ASN A 328 -22.80 10.90 4.04
C ASN A 328 -23.26 10.35 2.68
N LYS A 329 -24.23 9.42 2.65
CA LYS A 329 -24.71 8.76 1.42
C LYS A 329 -23.54 8.18 0.59
N ALA A 330 -22.58 7.54 1.27
CA ALA A 330 -21.47 6.85 0.64
C ALA A 330 -21.95 5.55 -0.02
N ARG A 331 -21.29 5.13 -1.12
CA ARG A 331 -21.45 3.81 -1.72
C ARG A 331 -20.24 2.95 -1.33
N THR A 332 -20.47 1.70 -0.99
CA THR A 332 -19.40 0.77 -0.61
C THR A 332 -19.03 -0.12 -1.79
N SER A 333 -17.74 -0.37 -2.02
CA SER A 333 -17.28 -1.49 -2.83
C SER A 333 -16.80 -2.60 -1.89
N ASN A 334 -17.49 -3.75 -1.89
CA ASN A 334 -17.05 -4.94 -1.17
C ASN A 334 -16.53 -5.95 -2.20
N SER A 335 -15.41 -6.61 -1.92
CA SER A 335 -14.90 -7.77 -2.67
C SER A 335 -15.71 -9.04 -2.36
#